data_AF-A0A7C0UKI7-F1
#
_entry.id   AF-A0A7C0UKI7-F1
#
_cell.length_a   1.000
_cell.length_b   1.000
_cell.length_c   1.000
_cell.angle_alpha   90.00
_cell.angle_beta   90.00
_cell.angle_gamma   90.00
#
_symmetry.space_group_name_H-M   'P 1'
#
loop_
_entity.id
_entity.type
_entity.pdbx_description
1 polymer ?
#
loop_
_entity_poly.entity_id
_entity_poly.type
_entity_poly.pdbx_seq_one_letter_code
_entity_poly.pdbx_strand_id
1 'polypeptide(L)' 'MKQIWIVDDEADFRMLIQTMLKKEGFNVRQVESGEQCLELL' A
#
# COMPACT_ATOMS: atom_id res chain seq x y z
N MET A 1 16.15 -0.26 2.51
CA MET A 1 15.12 0.47 1.74
C MET A 1 13.89 0.67 2.62
N LYS A 2 13.25 1.85 2.59
CA LYS A 2 12.00 2.07 3.32
C LYS A 2 10.85 1.44 2.53
N GLN A 3 10.00 0.65 3.19
CA GLN A 3 8.79 0.07 2.60
C GLN A 3 7.60 0.94 2.96
N ILE A 4 6.75 1.24 1.98
CA ILE A 4 5.51 2.00 2.16
C ILE A 4 4.33 1.04 2.11
N TRP A 5 3.44 1.11 3.09
CA TRP A 5 2.21 0.34 3.11
C TRP A 5 1.04 1.28 2.80
N ILE A 6 0.21 0.89 1.83
CA ILE A 6 -1.00 1.61 1.46
C ILE A 6 -2.16 0.86 2.11
N VAL A 7 -2.89 1.54 2.99
CA VAL A 7 -4.06 1.01 3.68
C VAL A 7 -5.26 1.84 3.24
N ASP A 8 -6.16 1.22 2.51
CA ASP A 8 -7.36 1.84 1.93
C ASP A 8 -8.32 0.69 1.60
N ASP A 9 -9.63 0.84 1.75
CA ASP A 9 -10.63 -0.20 1.46
C ASP A 9 -10.98 -0.29 -0.04
N GLU A 10 -10.76 0.78 -0.81
CA GLU A 10 -11.05 0.84 -2.24
C GLU A 10 -9.88 0.34 -3.10
N ALA A 11 -10.10 -0.77 -3.81
CA ALA A 11 -9.06 -1.46 -4.58
C ALA A 11 -8.46 -0.60 -5.71
N ASP A 12 -9.29 0.19 -6.40
CA ASP A 12 -8.86 1.03 -7.51
C ASP A 12 -7.90 2.13 -7.04
N PHE A 13 -8.17 2.75 -5.89
CA PHE A 13 -7.28 3.75 -5.29
C PHE A 13 -5.97 3.13 -4.82
N ARG A 14 -6.01 1.96 -4.14
CA ARG A 14 -4.78 1.24 -3.76
C ARG A 14 -3.89 0.95 -4.97
N MET A 15 -4.49 0.52 -6.08
CA MET A 15 -3.76 0.18 -7.30
C MET A 15 -3.14 1.42 -7.97
N LEU A 16 -3.89 2.52 -8.04
CA LEU A 16 -3.41 3.80 -8.57
C LEU A 16 -2.20 4.30 -7.77
N ILE A 17 -2.33 4.39 -6.44
CA ILE A 17 -1.28 4.90 -5.55
C ILE A 17 -0.04 4.00 -5.60
N GLN A 18 -0.22 2.67 -5.60
CA GLN A 18 0.90 1.74 -5.75
C GLN A 18 1.67 2.00 -7.05
N THR A 19 0.95 2.18 -8.15
CA THR A 19 1.57 2.40 -9.46
C THR A 19 2.41 3.68 -9.47
N MET A 20 1.91 4.76 -8.86
CA MET A 20 2.65 6.01 -8.72
C MET A 20 3.90 5.84 -7.86
N LEU A 21 3.78 5.26 -6.67
CA LEU A 21 4.91 5.08 -5.75
C LEU A 21 5.98 4.13 -6.29
N LYS A 22 5.58 3.07 -7.00
CA LYS A 22 6.55 2.17 -7.66
C LYS A 22 7.33 2.87 -8.78
N LYS A 23 6.71 3.80 -9.53
CA LYS A 23 7.41 4.61 -10.54
C LYS A 23 8.48 5.51 -9.92
N GLU A 24 8.25 6.00 -8.71
CA GLU A 24 9.23 6.77 -7.94
C GLU A 24 10.31 5.89 -7.25
N GLY A 25 10.29 4.57 -7.46
CA GLY A 25 11.29 3.63 -6.95
C GLY A 25 11.06 3.15 -5.51
N PHE A 26 9.87 3.39 -4.94
CA PHE A 26 9.53 2.86 -3.62
C PHE A 26 9.16 1.38 -3.66
N ASN A 27 9.49 0.66 -2.58
CA ASN A 27 8.94 -0.66 -2.32
C ASN A 27 7.59 -0.50 -1.63
N VAL A 28 6.52 -1.03 -2.23
CA VAL A 28 5.14 -0.76 -1.82
C VAL A 28 4.39 -2.06 -1.56
N ARG A 29 3.63 -2.09 -0.46
CA ARG A 29 2.69 -3.16 -0.10
C ARG A 29 1.27 -2.59 0.00
N GLN A 30 0.28 -3.28 -0.55
CA GLN A 30 -1.12 -2.96 -0.35
C GLN A 30 -1.69 -3.76 0.82
N VAL A 31 -2.61 -3.14 1.55
CA VAL A 31 -3.38 -3.73 2.64
C VAL A 31 -4.81 -3.20 2.52
N GLU A 32 -5.80 -4.07 2.64
CA GLU A 32 -7.20 -3.72 2.34
C GLU A 32 -7.98 -3.17 3.53
N SER A 33 -7.45 -3.29 4.75
CA SER A 33 -8.09 -2.76 5.95
C SER A 33 -7.09 -2.39 7.04
N GLY A 34 -7.57 -1.60 8.01
CA GLY A 34 -6.79 -1.27 9.20
C GLY A 34 -6.48 -2.51 10.05
N GLU A 35 -7.44 -3.43 10.17
CA GLU A 35 -7.28 -4.68 10.92
C GLU A 35 -6.18 -5.55 10.31
N GLN A 36 -6.23 -5.78 9.00
CA GLN A 36 -5.19 -6.53 8.29
C GLN A 36 -3.82 -5.84 8.40
N CYS A 37 -3.78 -4.50 8.43
CA CYS A 37 -2.54 -3.75 8.62
C CYS A 37 -1.93 -4.01 10.00
N LEU A 38 -2.76 -3.96 11.05
CA LEU A 38 -2.34 -4.21 12.42
C LEU A 38 -1.87 -5.66 12.63
N GLU A 39 -2.48 -6.63 11.96
CA GLU A 39 -2.03 -8.04 11.98
C GLU A 39 -0.65 -8.27 11.35
N LEU A 40 -0.19 -7.33 10.51
CA LEU A 40 1.06 -7.43 9.78
C LEU A 40 2.25 -6.70 10.45
N LEU A 41 1.99 -5.83 11.43
CA LEU A 41 3.01 -5.08 12.20
C LEU A 41 3.91 -6.01 13.02
#